data_AF-A0A6G0FHF5-F1
#
_entry.id   AF-A0A6G0FHF5-F1
#
_cell.length_a   1.000
_cell.length_b   1.000
_cell.length_c   1.000
_cell.angle_alpha   90.00
_cell.angle_beta   90.00
_cell.angle_gamma   90.00
#
_symmetry.space_group_name_H-M   'P 1'
#
loop_
_entity.id
_entity.type
_entity.pdbx_description
1 polymer ?
#
loop_
_entity_poly.entity_id
_entity_poly.type
_entity_poly.pdbx_seq_one_letter_code
_entity_poly.pdbx_strand_id
1 'polypeptide(L)'
;MTTAAPLMLFGDDTPEPPHPTARDQPEPIHGLRPAPARLIAAHDADIHDHEGRPLLYLVVTCCPYCEHQHIHPAGHTGEPRLCPRNARCIGQPGGAYYFPAVDQ
;
A
#
# COMPACT_ATOMS: atom_id res chain seq x y z
N MET A 1 -7.50 -21.46 -48.56
CA MET A 1 -6.27 -20.85 -48.02
C MET A 1 -6.72 -19.83 -46.99
N THR A 2 -6.55 -20.10 -45.71
CA THR A 2 -7.00 -19.20 -44.64
C THR A 2 -5.76 -18.64 -43.96
N THR A 3 -5.55 -17.34 -44.11
CA THR A 3 -4.46 -16.59 -43.50
C THR A 3 -4.80 -16.35 -42.04
N ALA A 4 -3.99 -16.86 -41.12
CA ALA A 4 -4.08 -16.54 -39.70
C ALA A 4 -3.27 -15.25 -39.46
N ALA A 5 -3.94 -14.17 -39.10
CA ALA A 5 -3.25 -12.97 -38.64
C ALA A 5 -2.58 -13.26 -37.28
N PRO A 6 -1.30 -12.88 -37.07
CA PRO A 6 -0.64 -13.09 -35.79
C PRO A 6 -1.26 -12.18 -34.72
N LEU A 7 -1.73 -12.80 -33.63
CA LEU A 7 -2.08 -12.11 -32.38
C LEU A 7 -0.78 -11.60 -31.75
N MET A 8 -0.55 -10.28 -31.82
CA MET A 8 0.54 -9.61 -31.09
C MET A 8 0.19 -9.62 -29.59
N LEU A 9 0.71 -10.62 -28.85
CA LEU A 9 0.43 -10.82 -27.43
C LEU A 9 1.21 -9.85 -26.52
N PHE A 10 2.26 -9.21 -27.04
CA PHE A 10 3.09 -8.27 -26.30
C PHE A 10 3.15 -6.96 -27.08
N GLY A 11 2.59 -5.90 -26.51
CA GLY A 11 2.75 -4.53 -26.99
C GLY A 11 4.18 -4.06 -26.78
N ASP A 12 4.61 -3.10 -27.61
CA ASP A 12 5.91 -2.43 -27.52
C ASP A 12 6.30 -2.13 -26.06
N ASP A 13 7.51 -2.56 -25.67
CA ASP A 13 8.23 -2.10 -24.47
C ASP A 13 8.52 -0.61 -24.64
N THR A 14 7.48 0.22 -24.54
CA THR A 14 7.64 1.65 -24.38
C THR A 14 8.29 1.82 -23.02
N PRO A 15 9.51 2.38 -22.92
CA PRO A 15 10.15 2.57 -21.64
C PRO A 15 9.20 3.36 -20.75
N GLU A 16 8.77 2.72 -19.66
CA GLU A 16 7.96 3.35 -18.63
C GLU A 16 8.71 4.62 -18.20
N PRO A 17 8.04 5.79 -18.13
CA PRO A 17 8.69 7.00 -17.64
C PRO A 17 9.35 6.68 -16.29
N PRO A 18 10.58 7.19 -16.04
CA PRO A 18 11.33 6.83 -14.86
C PRO A 18 10.44 7.00 -13.63
N HIS A 19 10.21 5.90 -12.90
CA HIS A 19 9.56 5.94 -11.60
C HIS A 19 10.22 7.06 -10.79
N PRO A 20 9.44 7.88 -10.08
CA PRO A 20 9.98 8.98 -9.28
C PRO A 20 11.02 8.39 -8.33
N THR A 21 12.29 8.61 -8.64
CA THR A 21 13.40 8.17 -7.80
C THR A 21 13.21 8.75 -6.40
N ALA A 22 13.52 7.98 -5.37
CA ALA A 22 13.48 8.24 -3.91
C ALA A 22 13.94 9.62 -3.36
N ARG A 23 14.14 10.64 -4.19
CA ARG A 23 14.73 11.95 -3.88
C ARG A 23 13.76 12.98 -3.31
N ASP A 24 12.45 12.83 -3.47
CA ASP A 24 11.45 13.77 -2.92
C ASP A 24 10.60 13.15 -1.81
N GLN A 25 11.18 12.26 -1.01
CA GLN A 25 10.51 11.83 0.22
C GLN A 25 10.71 12.85 1.34
N PRO A 26 9.67 13.22 2.09
CA PRO A 26 9.81 14.16 3.20
C PRO A 26 10.82 13.65 4.22
N GLU A 27 11.50 14.58 4.90
CA GLU A 27 12.43 14.22 5.96
C GLU A 27 11.74 13.38 7.05
N PRO A 28 12.38 12.31 7.55
CA PRO A 28 11.82 11.52 8.64
C PRO A 28 11.64 12.37 9.89
N ILE A 29 10.44 12.38 10.46
CA ILE A 29 10.16 13.02 11.75
C ILE A 29 10.39 11.99 12.84
N HIS A 30 11.33 12.24 13.76
CA HIS A 30 11.71 11.28 14.82
C HIS A 30 12.08 9.88 14.29
N GLY A 31 12.69 9.80 13.10
CA GLY A 31 13.05 8.53 12.46
C GLY A 31 11.89 7.81 11.76
N LEU A 32 10.70 8.43 11.70
CA LEU A 32 9.53 7.92 10.98
C LEU A 32 9.36 8.64 9.64
N ARG A 33 9.31 7.88 8.54
CA ARG A 33 8.96 8.45 7.23
C ARG A 33 7.44 8.58 7.08
N PRO A 34 6.90 9.68 6.54
CA PRO A 34 5.49 9.74 6.21
C PRO A 34 5.19 8.81 5.03
N ALA A 35 4.03 8.15 5.08
CA ALA A 35 3.51 7.34 3.98
C ALA A 35 2.02 7.67 3.76
N PRO A 36 1.60 7.94 2.51
CA PRO A 36 0.18 8.09 2.19
C PRO A 36 -0.54 6.76 2.40
N ALA A 37 -1.71 6.80 3.04
CA ALA A 37 -2.51 5.59 3.27
C ALA A 37 -4.01 5.87 3.20
N ARG A 38 -4.76 4.81 2.91
CA ARG A 38 -6.22 4.78 2.90
C ARG A 38 -6.72 3.70 3.85
N LEU A 39 -7.82 3.95 4.54
CA LEU A 39 -8.47 3.00 5.41
C LEU A 39 -9.70 2.42 4.72
N ILE A 40 -9.76 1.11 4.58
CA ILE A 40 -10.82 0.42 3.85
C ILE A 40 -11.46 -0.60 4.80
N ALA A 41 -12.78 -0.58 4.90
CA ALA A 41 -13.53 -1.62 5.59
C ALA A 41 -13.74 -2.84 4.68
N ALA A 42 -13.58 -4.03 5.25
CA ALA A 42 -14.08 -5.25 4.64
C ALA A 42 -15.61 -5.14 4.43
N HIS A 43 -16.11 -5.83 3.41
CA HIS A 43 -17.55 -5.86 3.15
C HIS A 43 -18.30 -6.63 4.24
N ASP A 44 -17.74 -7.76 4.66
CA ASP A 44 -18.35 -8.67 5.60
C ASP A 44 -17.91 -8.38 7.05
N ALA A 45 -18.76 -8.78 7.99
CA ALA A 45 -18.43 -8.82 9.40
C ALA A 45 -17.26 -9.77 9.67
N ASP A 46 -16.36 -9.38 10.58
CA ASP A 46 -15.30 -10.29 11.03
C ASP A 46 -15.88 -11.31 12.01
N ILE A 47 -15.77 -12.60 11.69
CA ILE A 47 -16.21 -13.71 12.54
C ILE A 47 -15.44 -13.80 13.85
N HIS A 48 -14.29 -13.13 13.95
CA HIS A 48 -13.44 -13.11 15.14
C HIS A 48 -13.69 -11.90 16.05
N ASP A 49 -14.54 -10.96 15.66
CA ASP A 49 -14.94 -9.82 16.49
C ASP A 49 -16.26 -10.14 17.21
N HIS A 50 -16.29 -10.01 18.54
CA HIS A 50 -17.48 -10.31 19.35
C HIS A 50 -18.67 -9.39 19.03
N GLU A 51 -18.42 -8.20 18.49
CA GLU A 51 -19.44 -7.22 18.10
C GLU A 51 -19.83 -7.36 16.62
N GLY A 52 -19.22 -8.28 15.87
CA GLY A 52 -19.49 -8.49 14.44
C GLY A 52 -19.09 -7.30 13.57
N ARG A 53 -18.12 -6.50 14.00
CA ARG A 53 -17.68 -5.30 13.25
C ARG A 53 -16.84 -5.72 12.05
N PRO A 54 -16.95 -5.03 10.90
CA PRO A 54 -16.07 -5.30 9.76
C PRO A 54 -14.62 -4.99 10.10
N LEU A 55 -13.71 -5.86 9.62
CA LEU A 55 -12.28 -5.65 9.72
C LEU A 55 -11.85 -4.44 8.86
N LEU A 56 -10.94 -3.63 9.36
CA LEU A 56 -10.33 -2.53 8.62
C LEU A 56 -8.96 -2.93 8.09
N TYR A 57 -8.68 -2.50 6.87
CA TYR A 57 -7.38 -2.59 6.23
C TYR A 57 -6.82 -1.20 5.98
N LEU A 58 -5.54 -1.03 6.29
CA LEU A 58 -4.78 0.15 5.96
C LEU A 58 -3.96 -0.14 4.70
N VAL A 59 -4.31 0.54 3.62
CA VAL A 59 -3.65 0.44 2.32
C VAL A 59 -2.65 1.58 2.21
N VAL A 60 -1.36 1.26 2.32
CA VAL A 60 -0.26 2.19 2.08
C VAL A 60 -0.05 2.27 0.59
N THR A 61 -0.31 3.43 -0.03
CA THR A 61 -0.33 3.55 -1.49
C THR A 61 1.08 3.65 -2.09
N CYS A 62 2.02 4.21 -1.34
CA CYS A 62 3.43 4.24 -1.71
C CYS A 62 4.29 4.10 -0.44
N CYS A 63 4.90 2.93 -0.26
CA CYS A 63 5.80 2.69 0.87
C CYS A 63 7.09 3.51 0.70
N PRO A 64 7.53 4.27 1.72
CA PRO A 64 8.72 5.10 1.60
C PRO A 64 10.04 4.31 1.47
N TYR A 65 10.03 2.99 1.67
CA TYR A 65 11.22 2.14 1.64
C TYR A 65 11.36 1.30 0.37
N CYS A 66 10.25 0.90 -0.23
CA CYS A 66 10.27 0.08 -1.44
C CYS A 66 9.38 0.61 -2.55
N GLU A 67 8.69 1.73 -2.36
CA GLU A 67 7.87 2.39 -3.39
C GLU A 67 6.69 1.52 -3.90
N HIS A 68 6.40 0.41 -3.21
CA HIS A 68 5.29 -0.49 -3.50
C HIS A 68 4.12 -0.27 -2.55
N GLN A 69 2.94 -0.71 -2.99
CA GLN A 69 1.73 -0.74 -2.18
C GLN A 69 1.80 -1.86 -1.13
N HIS A 70 1.36 -1.57 0.11
CA HIS A 70 1.20 -2.58 1.16
C HIS A 70 -0.19 -2.52 1.79
N ILE A 71 -0.64 -3.68 2.29
CA ILE A 71 -1.90 -3.79 3.04
C ILE A 71 -1.59 -4.28 4.45
N HIS A 72 -2.10 -3.58 5.46
CA HIS A 72 -1.94 -3.93 6.87
C HIS A 72 -3.30 -4.07 7.57
N PRO A 73 -3.42 -4.97 8.56
CA PRO A 73 -4.56 -4.97 9.44
C PRO A 73 -4.64 -3.66 10.24
N ALA A 74 -5.82 -3.07 10.29
CA ALA A 74 -6.08 -1.76 10.89
C ALA A 74 -7.13 -1.79 11.99
N GLY A 75 -7.40 -2.95 12.60
CA GLY A 75 -8.44 -3.09 13.62
C GLY A 75 -9.81 -3.28 13.00
N HIS A 76 -10.84 -2.80 13.68
CA HIS A 76 -12.24 -2.98 13.28
C HIS A 76 -12.93 -1.63 13.15
N THR A 77 -14.05 -1.59 12.43
CA THR A 77 -14.84 -0.37 12.27
C THR A 77 -15.21 0.21 13.64
N GLY A 78 -14.95 1.50 13.87
CA GLY A 78 -15.10 2.16 15.18
C GLY A 78 -13.85 2.15 16.06
N GLU A 79 -12.90 1.24 15.82
CA GLU A 79 -11.63 1.13 16.55
C GLU A 79 -10.42 0.99 15.59
N PRO A 80 -10.17 2.00 14.74
CA PRO A 80 -9.05 1.95 13.82
C PRO A 80 -7.69 2.04 14.54
N ARG A 81 -6.74 1.18 14.13
CA ARG A 81 -5.37 1.15 14.65
C ARG A 81 -4.37 1.73 13.64
N LEU A 82 -4.15 3.04 13.78
CA LEU A 82 -3.28 3.86 12.93
C LEU A 82 -1.97 4.23 13.65
N CYS A 83 -1.20 3.24 14.13
CA CYS A 83 0.09 3.50 14.77
C CYS A 83 1.26 3.29 13.80
N PRO A 84 2.46 3.86 14.08
CA PRO A 84 3.63 3.71 13.22
C PRO A 84 3.84 2.24 12.85
N ARG A 85 4.17 1.99 11.59
CA ARG A 85 4.37 0.65 11.06
C ARG A 85 5.81 0.46 10.66
N ASN A 86 6.30 -0.76 10.87
CA ASN A 86 7.60 -1.17 10.37
C ASN A 86 7.44 -1.71 8.95
N ALA A 87 8.21 -1.16 8.01
CA ALA A 87 8.32 -1.67 6.67
C ALA A 87 8.96 -3.06 6.71
N ARG A 88 8.30 -4.00 6.04
CA ARG A 88 8.80 -5.37 5.80
C ARG A 88 9.06 -5.57 4.31
N CYS A 89 9.55 -4.53 3.64
CA CYS A 89 9.94 -4.61 2.24
C CYS A 89 11.03 -5.67 2.06
N ILE A 90 10.90 -6.52 1.05
CA ILE A 90 11.92 -7.51 0.70
C ILE A 90 13.07 -6.79 -0.02
N GLY A 91 14.31 -7.07 0.38
CA GLY A 91 15.52 -6.58 -0.33
C GLY A 91 15.91 -5.13 -0.07
N GLN A 92 15.23 -4.41 0.83
CA GLN A 92 15.57 -3.03 1.22
C GLN A 92 15.79 -2.94 2.74
N PRO A 93 16.68 -2.06 3.23
CA PRO A 93 16.75 -1.75 4.65
C PRO A 93 15.42 -1.12 5.06
N GLY A 94 14.63 -1.88 5.83
CA GLY A 94 13.34 -1.42 6.34
C GLY A 94 13.48 -0.26 7.32
N GLY A 95 12.34 0.17 7.86
CA GLY A 95 12.30 1.20 8.90
C GLY A 95 10.85 1.50 9.28
N ALA A 96 10.66 2.47 10.17
CA ALA A 96 9.34 2.82 10.64
C ALA A 96 8.75 3.99 9.84
N TYR A 97 7.45 3.93 9.57
CA TYR A 97 6.71 4.98 8.88
C TYR A 97 5.38 5.27 9.58
N TYR A 98 4.86 6.47 9.36
CA TYR A 98 3.60 6.96 9.94
C TYR A 98 2.68 7.50 8.86
N PHE A 99 1.41 7.71 9.21
CA PHE A 99 0.38 8.16 8.29
C PHE A 99 -0.05 9.58 8.66
N PRO A 100 0.46 10.62 7.97
CA PRO A 100 0.11 12.00 8.28
C PRO A 100 -1.36 12.32 7.99
N ALA A 101 -1.93 11.64 7.00
CA ALA A 101 -3.34 11.66 6.65
C ALA A 101 -3.77 10.26 6.24
N VAL A 102 -5.01 9.90 6.58
CA VAL A 102 -5.63 8.63 6.19
C VAL A 102 -7.00 8.95 5.62
N ASP A 103 -7.17 8.73 4.32
CA ASP A 103 -8.47 8.86 3.66
C ASP A 103 -9.33 7.63 3.95
N GLN A 104 -10.65 7.81 4.09
CA GLN A 104 -11.63 6.74 4.27
C GLN A 104 -12.38 6.47 2.97
#